data_AF-A0A7R8VTG1-F1
#
_entry.id   AF-A0A7R8VTG1-F1
#
_cell.length_a   1.000
_cell.length_b   1.000
_cell.length_c   1.000
_cell.angle_alpha   90.00
_cell.angle_beta   90.00
_cell.angle_gamma   90.00
#
_symmetry.space_group_name_H-M   'P 1'
#
loop_
_entity.id
_entity.type
_entity.pdbx_description
1 polymer ?
#
loop_
_entity_poly.entity_id
_entity_poly.type
_entity_poly.pdbx_seq_one_letter_code
_entity_poly.pdbx_strand_id
1 'polypeptide(L)'
;MWLLPKDSVYGGWPRSGEIDMIESRGNRQLTVDNGNIGVQQVASTLHWGPSTSSDAFMHATASKNNNAGYASDFHVYRVEWTKDHMKFTVDGEEIFSVYPSDSGFYGLGQLDGQENPWGGANNYKMAPFDQQFYIILNMAVGGNDFFPDNSNNPSGKPWSNTSPTASSDFWNARDQWLSTWQGDDAHLQVDYVKVFAV
;
A
#
# COMPACT_ATOMS: atom_id res chain seq x y z
N MET A 1 0.58 -3.90 5.60
CA MET A 1 1.74 -3.55 6.45
C MET A 1 2.49 -2.45 5.75
N TRP A 2 2.74 -1.37 6.46
CA TRP A 2 3.21 -0.13 5.86
C TRP A 2 4.05 0.65 6.87
N LEU A 3 4.72 1.69 6.42
CA LEU A 3 5.57 2.52 7.25
C LEU A 3 5.26 4.00 7.02
N LEU A 4 5.25 4.75 8.12
CA LEU A 4 5.16 6.21 8.11
C LEU A 4 6.39 6.85 8.75
N PRO A 5 6.74 8.08 8.35
CA PRO A 5 7.85 8.81 8.93
C PRO A 5 7.58 9.05 10.41
N LYS A 6 8.59 8.80 11.25
CA LYS A 6 8.55 9.09 12.68
C LYS A 6 8.34 10.58 12.92
N ASP A 7 9.02 11.40 12.14
CA ASP A 7 8.98 12.86 12.20
C ASP A 7 8.61 13.40 10.81
N SER A 8 7.69 14.36 10.75
CA SER A 8 7.27 15.02 9.49
C SER A 8 8.27 16.09 9.03
N VAL A 9 9.54 15.70 8.83
CA VAL A 9 10.66 16.59 8.51
C VAL A 9 10.39 17.49 7.29
N TYR A 10 9.70 16.96 6.28
CA TYR A 10 9.37 17.67 5.04
C TYR A 10 7.93 18.22 5.02
N GLY A 11 7.20 18.10 6.13
CA GLY A 11 5.79 18.48 6.26
C GLY A 11 4.83 17.30 6.22
N GLY A 12 3.52 17.60 6.18
CA GLY A 12 2.46 16.60 6.20
C GLY A 12 2.44 15.67 4.97
N TRP A 13 1.67 14.59 5.05
CA TRP A 13 1.55 13.61 3.97
C TRP A 13 1.15 14.27 2.63
N PRO A 14 1.73 13.85 1.49
CA PRO A 14 2.74 12.81 1.31
C PRO A 14 4.19 13.34 1.34
N ARG A 15 4.42 14.60 1.78
CA ARG A 15 5.75 15.25 1.70
C ARG A 15 6.84 14.50 2.45
N SER A 16 6.51 13.88 3.57
CA SER A 16 7.44 13.09 4.38
C SER A 16 7.43 11.59 4.05
N GLY A 17 6.74 11.18 2.98
CA GLY A 17 6.73 9.82 2.47
C GLY A 17 5.79 8.87 3.20
N GLU A 18 5.46 7.77 2.52
CA GLU A 18 4.82 6.56 3.06
C GLU A 18 5.29 5.36 2.26
N ILE A 19 5.54 4.24 2.94
CA ILE A 19 6.05 3.00 2.34
C ILE A 19 5.05 1.89 2.59
N ASP A 20 4.30 1.52 1.58
CA ASP A 20 3.43 0.35 1.60
C ASP A 20 4.22 -0.87 1.19
N MET A 21 4.77 -1.54 2.19
CA MET A 21 5.42 -2.84 1.98
C MET A 21 4.41 -3.83 1.40
N ILE A 22 3.19 -3.86 1.95
CA ILE A 22 2.13 -4.71 1.43
C ILE A 22 0.73 -4.18 1.75
N GLU A 23 -0.11 -4.14 0.73
CA GLU A 23 -1.56 -4.00 0.85
C GLU A 23 -2.25 -5.14 0.11
N SER A 24 -3.36 -5.63 0.65
CA SER A 24 -4.17 -6.68 0.03
C SER A 24 -5.62 -6.58 0.50
N ARG A 25 -6.51 -7.24 -0.24
CA ARG A 25 -7.93 -7.35 0.06
C ARG A 25 -8.23 -8.76 0.55
N GLY A 26 -8.90 -8.90 1.70
CA GLY A 26 -9.20 -10.20 2.30
C GLY A 26 -10.28 -11.03 1.56
N ASN A 27 -10.90 -10.50 0.51
CA ASN A 27 -11.98 -11.17 -0.20
C ASN A 27 -11.45 -12.30 -1.09
N ARG A 28 -11.94 -13.54 -0.90
CA ARG A 28 -11.48 -14.71 -1.67
C ARG A 28 -11.87 -14.66 -3.16
N GLN A 29 -13.03 -14.08 -3.47
CA GLN A 29 -13.65 -14.08 -4.80
C GLN A 29 -13.91 -12.66 -5.33
N LEU A 30 -13.11 -11.68 -4.91
CA LEU A 30 -13.23 -10.32 -5.41
C LEU A 30 -12.52 -10.20 -6.75
N THR A 31 -13.27 -9.87 -7.80
CA THR A 31 -12.75 -9.81 -9.17
C THR A 31 -13.08 -8.50 -9.87
N VAL A 32 -12.22 -8.09 -10.80
CA VAL A 32 -12.43 -7.01 -11.78
C VAL A 32 -11.93 -7.53 -13.13
N ASP A 33 -12.73 -7.39 -14.19
CA ASP A 33 -12.37 -7.85 -15.55
C ASP A 33 -11.87 -9.30 -15.63
N ASN A 34 -12.44 -10.18 -14.80
CA ASN A 34 -12.07 -11.60 -14.60
C ASN A 34 -10.73 -11.86 -13.88
N GLY A 35 -10.02 -10.83 -13.42
CA GLY A 35 -8.85 -10.96 -12.55
C GLY A 35 -9.24 -10.90 -11.07
N ASN A 36 -8.67 -11.78 -10.24
CA ASN A 36 -8.85 -11.72 -8.78
C ASN A 36 -7.96 -10.62 -8.19
N ILE A 37 -8.60 -9.59 -7.61
CA ILE A 37 -7.94 -8.46 -6.92
C ILE A 37 -8.03 -8.58 -5.39
N GLY A 38 -8.57 -9.71 -4.93
CA GLY A 38 -8.73 -10.11 -3.55
C GLY A 38 -7.47 -10.77 -3.00
N VAL A 39 -7.64 -11.91 -2.33
CA VAL A 39 -6.54 -12.66 -1.69
C VAL A 39 -5.45 -13.12 -2.65
N GLN A 40 -5.72 -13.15 -3.97
CA GLN A 40 -4.72 -13.51 -4.97
C GLN A 40 -3.79 -12.37 -5.35
N GLN A 41 -4.07 -11.14 -4.91
CA GLN A 41 -3.29 -9.97 -5.26
C GLN A 41 -2.75 -9.29 -4.01
N VAL A 42 -1.49 -8.89 -4.10
CA VAL A 42 -0.88 -7.96 -3.17
C VAL A 42 -0.30 -6.80 -3.96
N ALA A 43 -0.27 -5.63 -3.34
CA ALA A 43 0.34 -4.42 -3.90
C ALA A 43 1.39 -3.88 -2.94
N SER A 44 2.41 -3.26 -3.52
CA SER A 44 3.37 -2.45 -2.80
C SER A 44 3.40 -1.08 -3.48
N THR A 45 3.55 -0.02 -2.68
CA THR A 45 3.47 1.36 -3.16
C THR A 45 4.42 2.24 -2.35
N LEU A 46 4.96 3.27 -2.98
CA LEU A 46 5.56 4.41 -2.31
C LEU A 46 4.68 5.62 -2.55
N HIS A 47 4.38 6.40 -1.51
CA HIS A 47 3.71 7.70 -1.67
C HIS A 47 4.70 8.82 -1.36
N TRP A 48 4.76 9.82 -2.25
CA TRP A 48 5.60 10.99 -2.09
C TRP A 48 5.09 12.12 -2.99
N GLY A 49 5.22 13.36 -2.54
CA GLY A 49 4.83 14.50 -3.37
C GLY A 49 4.82 15.81 -2.58
N PRO A 50 4.83 16.98 -3.24
CA PRO A 50 4.76 18.27 -2.57
C PRO A 50 3.38 18.56 -1.97
N SER A 51 2.34 17.78 -2.29
CA SER A 51 0.98 17.93 -1.77
C SER A 51 0.18 16.64 -1.98
N THR A 52 -0.98 16.52 -1.31
CA THR A 52 -1.94 15.43 -1.53
C THR A 52 -2.40 15.33 -2.99
N SER A 53 -2.58 16.46 -3.67
CA SER A 53 -2.97 16.53 -5.08
C SER A 53 -1.84 16.19 -6.06
N SER A 54 -0.61 16.05 -5.57
CA SER A 54 0.57 15.75 -6.37
C SER A 54 1.34 14.56 -5.80
N ASP A 55 0.59 13.64 -5.19
CA ASP A 55 1.11 12.35 -4.80
C ASP A 55 1.51 11.56 -6.06
N ALA A 56 2.79 11.23 -6.13
CA ALA A 56 3.45 10.66 -7.30
C ALA A 56 3.49 9.12 -7.26
N PHE A 57 2.69 8.49 -6.39
CA PHE A 57 2.69 7.04 -6.15
C PHE A 57 2.59 6.18 -7.43
N MET A 58 1.94 6.69 -8.47
CA MET A 58 1.81 6.03 -9.77
C MET A 58 3.15 5.70 -10.44
N HIS A 59 4.24 6.37 -10.03
CA HIS A 59 5.59 6.11 -10.52
C HIS A 59 6.33 5.02 -9.74
N ALA A 60 5.79 4.55 -8.61
CA ALA A 60 6.37 3.47 -7.80
C ALA A 60 5.27 2.67 -7.07
N THR A 61 4.40 2.07 -7.86
CA THR A 61 3.41 1.11 -7.40
C THR A 61 3.40 -0.09 -8.34
N ALA A 62 3.27 -1.29 -7.77
CA ALA A 62 3.06 -2.50 -8.56
C ALA A 62 2.30 -3.54 -7.73
N SER A 63 1.60 -4.41 -8.44
CA SER A 63 0.89 -5.55 -7.86
C SER A 63 1.48 -6.85 -8.37
N LYS A 64 1.39 -7.89 -7.53
CA LYS A 64 1.81 -9.24 -7.89
C LYS A 64 0.72 -10.23 -7.53
N ASN A 65 0.37 -11.09 -8.48
CA ASN A 65 -0.67 -12.09 -8.30
C ASN A 65 -0.10 -13.47 -8.02
N ASN A 66 -0.78 -14.23 -7.17
CA ASN A 66 -0.52 -15.63 -6.88
C ASN A 66 -1.85 -16.40 -6.95
N ASN A 67 -1.96 -17.38 -7.85
CA ASN A 67 -3.18 -18.18 -8.03
C ASN A 67 -3.56 -18.99 -6.77
N ALA A 68 -2.58 -19.40 -5.96
CA ALA A 68 -2.83 -20.08 -4.69
C ALA A 68 -3.44 -19.13 -3.64
N GLY A 69 -3.20 -17.82 -3.79
CA GLY A 69 -3.64 -16.78 -2.87
C GLY A 69 -2.70 -16.60 -1.68
N TYR A 70 -2.53 -15.35 -1.27
CA TYR A 70 -1.67 -14.94 -0.14
C TYR A 70 -2.32 -15.13 1.24
N ALA A 71 -3.57 -15.59 1.28
CA ALA A 71 -4.29 -15.95 2.51
C ALA A 71 -4.23 -17.45 2.82
N SER A 72 -3.48 -18.23 2.04
CA SER A 72 -3.43 -19.70 2.18
C SER A 72 -2.27 -20.20 3.03
N ASP A 73 -1.21 -19.41 3.19
CA ASP A 73 -0.03 -19.71 4.01
C ASP A 73 0.64 -18.41 4.48
N PHE A 74 1.62 -18.50 5.36
CA PHE A 74 2.50 -17.39 5.69
C PHE A 74 3.44 -17.08 4.52
N HIS A 75 3.55 -15.79 4.20
CA HIS A 75 4.40 -15.26 3.14
C HIS A 75 5.44 -14.30 3.70
N VAL A 76 6.62 -14.26 3.09
CA VAL A 76 7.71 -13.36 3.50
C VAL A 76 7.69 -12.11 2.64
N TYR A 77 7.13 -11.03 3.18
CA TYR A 77 7.19 -9.71 2.58
C TYR A 77 8.44 -8.96 3.04
N ARG A 78 9.14 -8.32 2.11
CA ARG A 78 10.38 -7.59 2.41
C ARG A 78 10.51 -6.33 1.58
N VAL A 79 10.92 -5.26 2.25
CA VAL A 79 11.54 -4.08 1.64
C VAL A 79 13.03 -4.13 1.94
N GLU A 80 13.85 -4.11 0.89
CA GLU A 80 15.25 -3.71 0.98
C GLU A 80 15.33 -2.22 0.71
N TRP A 81 15.84 -1.45 1.68
CA TRP A 81 15.93 0.00 1.61
C TRP A 81 17.36 0.42 1.88
N THR A 82 17.97 1.10 0.92
CA THR A 82 19.36 1.56 0.97
C THR A 82 19.42 3.05 0.72
N LYS A 83 20.63 3.62 0.79
CA LYS A 83 20.87 5.01 0.39
C LYS A 83 20.69 5.27 -1.11
N ASP A 84 20.53 4.23 -1.93
CA ASP A 84 20.53 4.32 -3.39
C ASP A 84 19.26 3.77 -4.05
N HIS A 85 18.54 2.86 -3.38
CA HIS A 85 17.37 2.18 -3.95
C HIS A 85 16.42 1.63 -2.90
N MET A 86 15.22 1.28 -3.37
CA MET A 86 14.26 0.45 -2.64
C MET A 86 13.81 -0.71 -3.51
N LYS A 87 13.69 -1.90 -2.91
CA LYS A 87 13.23 -3.11 -3.60
C LYS A 87 12.21 -3.85 -2.75
N PHE A 88 11.08 -4.18 -3.36
CA PHE A 88 9.94 -4.85 -2.74
C PHE A 88 9.84 -6.28 -3.25
N THR A 89 9.67 -7.22 -2.33
CA THR A 89 9.59 -8.65 -2.64
C THR A 89 8.53 -9.35 -1.81
N VAL A 90 7.97 -10.42 -2.37
CA VAL A 90 7.18 -11.43 -1.65
C VAL A 90 7.78 -12.80 -1.97
N ASP A 91 8.09 -13.58 -0.94
CA ASP A 91 8.74 -14.90 -1.03
C ASP A 91 10.05 -14.89 -1.84
N GLY A 92 10.78 -13.78 -1.76
CA GLY A 92 12.03 -13.57 -2.52
C GLY A 92 11.84 -13.20 -3.98
N GLU A 93 10.61 -13.22 -4.50
CA GLU A 93 10.31 -12.73 -5.84
C GLU A 93 10.05 -11.22 -5.83
N GLU A 94 10.63 -10.51 -6.79
CA GLU A 94 10.44 -9.07 -6.92
C GLU A 94 8.99 -8.72 -7.30
N ILE A 95 8.47 -7.69 -6.63
CA ILE A 95 7.25 -6.98 -7.01
C ILE A 95 7.65 -5.77 -7.88
N PHE A 96 8.47 -4.87 -7.33
CA PHE A 96 9.15 -3.82 -8.09
C PHE A 96 10.40 -3.32 -7.34
N SER A 97 11.19 -2.51 -8.03
CA SER A 97 12.32 -1.78 -7.47
C SER A 97 12.39 -0.34 -8.01
N VAL A 98 12.91 0.57 -7.19
CA VAL A 98 13.08 1.99 -7.52
C VAL A 98 14.53 2.37 -7.30
N TYR A 99 15.12 2.94 -8.33
CA TYR A 99 16.47 3.50 -8.33
C TYR A 99 16.36 4.97 -8.78
N PRO A 100 16.16 5.92 -7.85
CA PRO A 100 16.08 7.33 -8.22
C PRO A 100 17.37 7.77 -8.90
N SER A 101 17.27 8.64 -9.91
CA SER A 101 18.43 9.28 -10.52
C SER A 101 18.96 10.41 -9.62
N ASP A 102 19.92 11.20 -10.11
CA ASP A 102 20.43 12.36 -9.35
C ASP A 102 19.36 13.43 -9.08
N SER A 103 18.25 13.44 -9.82
CA SER A 103 17.09 14.29 -9.53
C SER A 103 16.18 13.74 -8.42
N GLY A 104 16.53 12.58 -7.85
CA GLY A 104 15.86 11.95 -6.72
C GLY A 104 14.42 11.55 -6.99
N PHE A 105 13.67 11.33 -5.91
CA PHE A 105 12.22 11.08 -6.01
C PHE A 105 11.45 12.27 -6.59
N TYR A 106 11.98 13.50 -6.49
CA TYR A 106 11.40 14.66 -7.15
C TYR A 106 11.33 14.49 -8.66
N GLY A 107 12.44 14.10 -9.29
CA GLY A 107 12.48 13.80 -10.71
C GLY A 107 11.71 12.55 -11.09
N LEU A 108 11.77 11.49 -10.27
CA LEU A 108 11.00 10.25 -10.50
C LEU A 108 9.50 10.54 -10.58
N GLY A 109 9.00 11.42 -9.72
CA GLY A 109 7.59 11.83 -9.69
C GLY A 109 7.19 12.85 -10.74
N GLN A 110 8.12 13.28 -11.62
CA GLN A 110 7.88 14.28 -12.66
C GLN A 110 7.29 15.59 -12.12
N LEU A 111 7.80 16.06 -10.98
CA LEU A 111 7.22 17.16 -10.20
C LEU A 111 7.68 18.56 -10.65
N ASP A 112 8.26 18.68 -11.84
CA ASP A 112 8.80 19.94 -12.34
C ASP A 112 7.76 21.08 -12.33
N GLY A 113 8.19 22.26 -11.90
CA GLY A 113 7.32 23.43 -11.75
C GLY A 113 6.59 23.53 -10.41
N GLN A 114 6.72 22.54 -9.52
CA GLN A 114 6.25 22.62 -8.14
C GLN A 114 7.35 23.11 -7.17
N GLU A 115 6.97 23.42 -5.94
CA GLU A 115 7.93 23.58 -4.85
C GLU A 115 8.61 22.23 -4.59
N ASN A 116 9.94 22.20 -4.51
CA ASN A 116 10.69 21.01 -4.11
C ASN A 116 10.94 21.02 -2.59
N PRO A 117 10.16 20.26 -1.78
CA PRO A 117 10.33 20.25 -0.33
C PRO A 117 11.62 19.55 0.12
N TRP A 118 12.30 18.83 -0.78
CA TRP A 118 13.46 18.00 -0.46
C TRP A 118 14.80 18.62 -0.86
N GLY A 119 14.82 19.81 -1.47
CA GLY A 119 16.05 20.42 -2.01
C GLY A 119 17.18 20.63 -0.99
N GLY A 120 16.87 20.66 0.31
CA GLY A 120 17.84 20.75 1.41
C GLY A 120 18.13 19.43 2.14
N ALA A 121 17.64 18.30 1.64
CA ALA A 121 17.81 17.01 2.29
C ALA A 121 19.27 16.53 2.26
N ASN A 122 19.71 15.88 3.34
CA ASN A 122 21.06 15.32 3.44
C ASN A 122 21.29 14.21 2.41
N ASN A 123 20.27 13.38 2.16
CA ASN A 123 20.26 12.43 1.04
C ASN A 123 19.14 12.81 0.06
N TYR A 124 19.37 13.88 -0.70
CA TYR A 124 18.45 14.38 -1.72
C TYR A 124 17.91 13.29 -2.66
N LYS A 125 18.78 12.33 -3.04
CA LYS A 125 18.40 11.24 -3.95
C LYS A 125 17.27 10.38 -3.40
N MET A 126 17.28 10.10 -2.09
CA MET A 126 16.28 9.23 -1.45
C MET A 126 15.18 9.98 -0.70
N ALA A 127 15.32 11.27 -0.44
CA ALA A 127 14.27 12.06 0.22
C ALA A 127 12.94 11.94 -0.55
N PRO A 128 11.79 11.67 0.13
CA PRO A 128 11.61 11.72 1.59
C PRO A 128 11.99 10.45 2.37
N PHE A 129 12.39 9.39 1.69
CA PHE A 129 12.80 8.10 2.26
C PHE A 129 14.26 8.12 2.74
N ASP A 130 14.69 9.22 3.33
CA ASP A 130 15.99 9.40 3.99
C ASP A 130 15.86 9.69 5.51
N GLN A 131 14.63 9.63 6.04
CA GLN A 131 14.32 9.85 7.46
C GLN A 131 13.99 8.53 8.19
N GLN A 132 13.80 8.57 9.51
CA GLN A 132 13.35 7.41 10.28
C GLN A 132 11.86 7.15 10.06
N PHE A 133 11.49 5.88 9.91
CA PHE A 133 10.10 5.44 9.76
C PHE A 133 9.74 4.44 10.87
N TYR A 134 8.47 4.37 11.24
CA TYR A 134 7.91 3.32 12.11
C TYR A 134 7.01 2.38 11.32
N ILE A 135 6.89 1.13 11.77
CA ILE A 135 6.08 0.10 11.12
C ILE A 135 4.65 0.15 11.66
N ILE A 136 3.68 0.00 10.75
CA ILE A 136 2.26 -0.09 11.02
C ILE A 136 1.74 -1.45 10.53
N LEU A 137 1.10 -2.16 11.45
CA LEU A 137 0.34 -3.38 11.20
C LEU A 137 -1.12 -3.07 11.51
N ASN A 138 -1.98 -3.16 10.50
CA ASN A 138 -3.41 -2.98 10.67
C ASN A 138 -4.19 -3.90 9.73
N MET A 139 -5.45 -4.10 10.08
CA MET A 139 -6.45 -4.74 9.23
C MET A 139 -7.63 -3.77 9.13
N ALA A 140 -7.78 -3.13 7.97
CA ALA A 140 -8.88 -2.21 7.73
C ALA A 140 -10.15 -2.95 7.31
N VAL A 141 -11.30 -2.33 7.57
CA VAL A 141 -12.62 -2.82 7.17
C VAL A 141 -13.28 -1.79 6.27
N GLY A 142 -13.60 -2.19 5.04
CA GLY A 142 -14.12 -1.27 4.02
C GLY A 142 -13.04 -0.39 3.41
N GLY A 143 -13.46 0.63 2.66
CA GLY A 143 -12.57 1.58 2.00
C GLY A 143 -13.21 2.15 0.73
N ASN A 144 -13.19 3.46 0.59
CA ASN A 144 -13.57 4.11 -0.66
C ASN A 144 -12.39 4.01 -1.63
N ASP A 145 -12.69 3.72 -2.90
CA ASP A 145 -11.74 3.58 -4.02
C ASP A 145 -10.78 2.39 -3.93
N PHE A 146 -10.44 1.92 -2.72
CA PHE A 146 -9.72 0.66 -2.54
C PHE A 146 -10.51 -0.53 -3.10
N PHE A 147 -11.84 -0.50 -3.01
CA PHE A 147 -12.74 -1.45 -3.67
C PHE A 147 -13.45 -0.78 -4.85
N PRO A 148 -13.15 -1.15 -6.11
CA PRO A 148 -13.81 -0.56 -7.27
C PRO A 148 -15.32 -0.83 -7.31
N ASP A 149 -16.13 0.13 -7.76
CA ASP A 149 -17.59 -0.04 -7.89
C ASP A 149 -17.97 -1.09 -8.96
N ASN A 150 -17.10 -1.35 -9.93
CA ASN A 150 -17.27 -2.41 -10.93
C ASN A 150 -16.74 -3.79 -10.47
N SER A 151 -16.28 -3.93 -9.22
CA SER A 151 -15.83 -5.22 -8.71
C SER A 151 -16.98 -6.18 -8.46
N ASN A 152 -16.72 -7.47 -8.67
CA ASN A 152 -17.66 -8.55 -8.41
C ASN A 152 -17.21 -9.35 -7.18
N ASN A 153 -18.15 -9.67 -6.30
CA ASN A 153 -18.00 -10.54 -5.14
C ASN A 153 -19.32 -11.32 -4.98
N PRO A 154 -19.36 -12.54 -4.40
CA PRO A 154 -20.61 -13.34 -4.35
C PRO A 154 -21.82 -12.64 -3.72
N SER A 155 -21.59 -11.78 -2.71
CA SER A 155 -22.64 -10.98 -2.06
C SER A 155 -22.78 -9.56 -2.63
N GLY A 156 -22.01 -9.21 -3.66
CA GLY A 156 -21.85 -7.85 -4.15
C GLY A 156 -21.03 -6.95 -3.22
N LYS A 157 -20.81 -5.70 -3.65
CA LYS A 157 -20.22 -4.64 -2.82
C LYS A 157 -21.37 -3.87 -2.14
N PRO A 158 -21.39 -3.76 -0.79
CA PRO A 158 -22.55 -3.19 -0.09
C PRO A 158 -22.63 -1.66 -0.04
N TRP A 159 -21.66 -0.94 -0.62
CA TRP A 159 -21.67 0.52 -0.75
C TRP A 159 -21.18 0.94 -2.14
N SER A 160 -21.52 2.15 -2.58
CA SER A 160 -20.82 2.83 -3.71
C SER A 160 -19.76 3.77 -3.16
N ASN A 161 -18.66 3.94 -3.89
CA ASN A 161 -17.62 4.94 -3.57
C ASN A 161 -18.15 6.37 -3.52
N THR A 162 -19.31 6.64 -4.15
CA THR A 162 -19.96 7.96 -4.14
C THR A 162 -21.02 8.13 -3.05
N SER A 163 -21.29 7.09 -2.26
CA SER A 163 -22.32 7.17 -1.21
C SER A 163 -21.87 8.09 -0.07
N PRO A 164 -22.68 9.11 0.32
CA PRO A 164 -22.40 9.93 1.48
C PRO A 164 -22.59 9.16 2.80
N THR A 165 -23.20 7.97 2.74
CA THR A 165 -23.47 7.10 3.88
C THR A 165 -22.82 5.72 3.73
N ALA A 166 -21.73 5.61 2.95
CA ALA A 166 -21.07 4.35 2.63
C ALA A 166 -20.82 3.45 3.86
N SER A 167 -20.38 4.01 4.99
CA SER A 167 -20.18 3.25 6.23
C SER A 167 -21.48 2.68 6.81
N SER A 168 -22.58 3.43 6.73
CA SER A 168 -23.91 2.96 7.16
C SER A 168 -24.45 1.90 6.20
N ASP A 169 -24.25 2.07 4.89
CA ASP A 169 -24.66 1.11 3.87
C ASP A 169 -23.93 -0.23 4.08
N PHE A 170 -22.61 -0.16 4.31
CA PHE A 170 -21.79 -1.31 4.68
C PHE A 170 -22.33 -2.04 5.93
N TRP A 171 -22.62 -1.29 7.01
CA TRP A 171 -23.13 -1.85 8.26
C TRP A 171 -24.53 -2.46 8.14
N ASN A 172 -25.42 -1.82 7.38
CA ASN A 172 -26.78 -2.32 7.17
C ASN A 172 -26.79 -3.62 6.36
N ALA A 173 -25.77 -3.85 5.53
CA ALA A 173 -25.59 -5.08 4.77
C ALA A 173 -24.85 -6.20 5.56
N ARG A 174 -24.60 -6.06 6.86
CA ARG A 174 -23.81 -7.03 7.66
C ARG A 174 -24.29 -8.46 7.57
N ASP A 175 -25.58 -8.70 7.40
CA ASP A 175 -26.14 -10.05 7.25
C ASP A 175 -25.61 -10.78 6.00
N GLN A 176 -25.05 -10.04 5.03
CA GLN A 176 -24.46 -10.57 3.79
C GLN A 176 -22.98 -10.97 3.91
N TRP A 177 -22.24 -10.37 4.87
CA TRP A 177 -20.78 -10.52 4.96
C TRP A 177 -20.27 -10.96 6.34
N LEU A 178 -21.02 -10.75 7.42
CA LEU A 178 -20.57 -11.04 8.78
C LEU A 178 -20.26 -12.53 8.99
N SER A 179 -21.03 -13.42 8.34
CA SER A 179 -20.78 -14.87 8.39
C SER A 179 -19.49 -15.29 7.72
N THR A 180 -18.87 -14.44 6.89
CA THR A 180 -17.60 -14.73 6.22
C THR A 180 -16.38 -14.47 7.11
N TRP A 181 -16.56 -13.78 8.25
CA TRP A 181 -15.49 -13.45 9.19
C TRP A 181 -15.50 -14.43 10.36
N GLN A 182 -14.86 -15.58 10.18
CA GLN A 182 -14.89 -16.66 11.16
C GLN A 182 -13.48 -17.19 11.42
N GLY A 183 -13.13 -17.30 12.70
CA GLY A 183 -11.88 -17.89 13.15
C GLY A 183 -10.63 -17.19 12.59
N ASP A 184 -9.54 -17.95 12.56
CA ASP A 184 -8.22 -17.45 12.16
C ASP A 184 -8.12 -17.06 10.69
N ASP A 185 -9.03 -17.57 9.85
CA ASP A 185 -9.15 -17.22 8.43
C ASP A 185 -9.46 -15.73 8.17
N ALA A 186 -9.98 -15.01 9.17
CA ALA A 186 -10.31 -13.60 9.09
C ALA A 186 -9.35 -12.70 9.90
N HIS A 187 -8.30 -13.28 10.49
CA HIS A 187 -7.33 -12.56 11.30
C HIS A 187 -6.12 -12.11 10.47
N LEU A 188 -5.55 -10.95 10.83
CA LEU A 188 -4.17 -10.63 10.45
C LEU A 188 -3.25 -11.45 11.36
N GLN A 189 -2.55 -12.43 10.78
CA GLN A 189 -1.61 -13.29 11.50
C GLN A 189 -0.18 -12.90 11.16
N VAL A 190 0.66 -12.77 12.19
CA VAL A 190 2.07 -12.41 12.06
C VAL A 190 2.90 -13.39 12.87
N ASP A 191 3.74 -14.16 12.18
CA ASP A 191 4.71 -15.06 12.82
C ASP A 191 5.89 -14.25 13.37
N TYR A 192 6.52 -13.41 12.55
CA TYR A 192 7.60 -12.54 12.98
C TYR A 192 7.68 -11.22 12.20
N VAL A 193 8.32 -10.23 12.83
CA VAL A 193 8.83 -9.02 12.18
C VAL A 193 10.33 -8.94 12.44
N LYS A 194 11.13 -8.76 11.39
CA LYS A 194 12.59 -8.62 11.48
C LYS A 194 13.03 -7.31 10.83
N VAL A 195 13.80 -6.52 11.56
CA VAL A 195 14.47 -5.32 11.06
C VAL A 195 15.95 -5.48 11.34
N PHE A 196 16.78 -5.28 10.33
CA PHE A 196 18.23 -5.37 10.44
C PHE A 196 18.87 -4.30 9.56
N ALA A 197 20.03 -3.82 9.99
CA ALA A 197 20.90 -2.94 9.22
C ALA A 197 22.24 -3.65 9.03
N VAL A 198 22.85 -3.47 7.85
CA VAL A 198 24.15 -4.04 7.47
C VAL A 198 25.19 -2.96 7.29
#